data_AF-A0A814HTM1-F1
#
_entry.id   AF-A0A814HTM1-F1
#
_cell.length_a   1.000
_cell.length_b   1.000
_cell.length_c   1.000
_cell.angle_alpha   90.00
_cell.angle_beta   90.00
_cell.angle_gamma   90.00
#
_symmetry.space_group_name_H-M   'P 1'
#
loop_
_entity.id
_entity.type
_entity.pdbx_description
1 polymer ?
#
loop_
_entity_poly.entity_id
_entity_poly.type
_entity_poly.pdbx_seq_one_letter_code
_entity_poly.pdbx_strand_id
1 'polypeptide(L)'
;MTTNNRGNLHSSDFFTRILLQSGQYTSPPTLESDAEKLLVHFATLFAQQLVSKSSLAATARRTPKPTPINLNDVNFVLKHQWPVYDSSSYNQTLKKSE
;
A
#
# COMPACT_ATOMS: atom_id res chain seq x y z
N MET A 1 27.43 -1.02 22.19
CA MET A 1 27.14 -0.91 20.75
C MET A 1 25.64 -1.08 20.56
N THR A 2 24.94 -0.01 20.20
CA THR A 2 23.50 -0.03 19.87
C THR A 2 23.38 -0.36 18.38
N THR A 3 22.92 -1.56 18.04
CA THR A 3 22.64 -1.93 16.65
C THR A 3 21.28 -1.35 16.25
N ASN A 4 21.33 -0.29 15.46
CA ASN A 4 20.16 0.22 14.75
C ASN A 4 19.76 -0.80 13.67
N ASN A 5 18.82 -1.71 13.99
CA ASN A 5 18.15 -2.59 13.04
C ASN A 5 17.17 -1.80 12.14
N ARG A 6 17.68 -0.80 11.43
CA ARG A 6 16.97 -0.18 10.30
C ARG A 6 17.30 -0.99 9.05
N GLY A 7 16.36 -1.81 8.61
CA GLY A 7 16.31 -2.27 7.21
C GLY A 7 16.47 -3.77 6.95
N ASN A 8 15.82 -4.66 7.71
CA ASN A 8 15.55 -6.00 7.18
C ASN A 8 14.13 -6.46 7.53
N LEU A 9 13.16 -5.92 6.81
CA LEU A 9 11.81 -6.48 6.77
C LEU A 9 11.85 -7.66 5.80
N HIS A 10 11.91 -8.88 6.32
CA HIS A 10 11.64 -10.07 5.52
C HIS A 10 10.23 -9.93 4.89
N SER A 11 10.08 -10.26 3.61
CA SER A 11 8.81 -10.19 2.88
C SER A 11 7.67 -10.92 3.61
N SER A 12 8.00 -12.02 4.28
CA SER A 12 7.06 -12.86 5.03
C SER A 12 6.45 -12.10 6.19
N ASP A 13 7.23 -11.25 6.87
CA ASP A 13 6.78 -10.48 8.03
C ASP A 13 5.87 -9.33 7.61
N PHE A 14 6.07 -8.77 6.41
CA PHE A 14 5.27 -7.67 5.89
C PHE A 14 3.84 -8.11 5.55
N PHE A 15 3.69 -9.17 4.75
CA PHE A 15 2.35 -9.67 4.39
C PHE A 15 1.62 -10.28 5.58
N THR A 16 2.35 -11.01 6.45
CA THR A 16 1.79 -11.52 7.70
C THR A 16 1.21 -10.40 8.55
N ARG A 17 1.92 -9.29 8.72
CA ARG A 17 1.43 -8.13 9.47
C ARG A 17 0.19 -7.51 8.81
N ILE A 18 0.19 -7.34 7.49
CA ILE A 18 -0.97 -6.79 6.76
C ILE A 18 -2.21 -7.67 6.96
N LEU A 19 -2.05 -8.98 6.81
CA LEU A 19 -3.14 -9.94 6.95
C LEU A 19 -3.70 -9.96 8.37
N LEU A 20 -2.84 -9.93 9.39
CA LEU A 20 -3.26 -9.80 10.79
C LEU A 20 -3.97 -8.46 11.07
N GLN A 21 -3.45 -7.36 10.52
CA GLN A 21 -4.03 -6.02 10.70
C GLN A 21 -5.39 -5.84 10.02
N SER A 22 -5.68 -6.63 8.98
CA SER A 22 -7.00 -6.63 8.34
C SER A 22 -8.13 -7.10 9.26
N GLY A 23 -7.79 -7.73 10.39
CA GLY A 23 -8.77 -8.30 11.33
C GLY A 23 -9.44 -9.58 10.83
N GLN A 24 -9.17 -10.00 9.58
CA GLN A 24 -9.69 -11.26 9.03
C GLN A 24 -8.96 -12.49 9.57
N TYR A 25 -7.72 -12.31 10.04
CA TYR A 25 -6.88 -13.39 10.54
C TYR A 25 -6.43 -13.08 11.97
N THR A 26 -6.71 -13.99 12.91
CA THR A 26 -6.25 -13.92 14.30
C THR A 26 -4.85 -14.51 14.49
N SER A 27 -4.36 -15.24 13.49
CA SER A 27 -3.01 -15.81 13.39
C SER A 27 -2.54 -15.73 11.94
N PRO A 28 -1.21 -15.64 11.67
CA PRO A 28 -0.70 -15.63 10.30
C PRO A 28 -1.22 -16.85 9.55
N PRO A 29 -1.82 -16.70 8.35
CA PRO A 29 -2.07 -17.86 7.51
C PRO A 29 -0.72 -18.47 7.11
N THR A 30 -0.62 -19.80 7.18
CA THR A 30 0.54 -20.50 6.65
C THR A 30 0.49 -20.41 5.13
N LEU A 31 1.40 -19.61 4.54
CA LEU A 31 1.55 -19.49 3.10
C LEU A 31 2.68 -20.39 2.62
N GLU A 32 2.48 -21.06 1.49
CA GLU A 32 3.56 -21.72 0.79
C GLU A 32 4.57 -20.68 0.29
N SER A 33 5.87 -21.06 0.25
CA SER A 33 6.95 -20.14 -0.14
C SER A 33 6.72 -19.48 -1.50
N ASP A 34 6.21 -20.23 -2.48
CA ASP A 34 5.96 -19.70 -3.82
C ASP A 34 4.70 -18.82 -3.88
N ALA A 35 3.69 -19.10 -3.05
CA ALA A 35 2.53 -18.23 -2.90
C ALA A 35 2.94 -16.87 -2.30
N GLU A 36 3.84 -16.86 -1.31
CA GLU A 36 4.39 -15.62 -0.75
C GLU A 36 5.13 -14.80 -1.82
N LYS A 37 6.02 -15.43 -2.59
CA LYS A 37 6.76 -14.77 -3.67
C LYS A 37 5.82 -14.16 -4.71
N LEU A 38 4.76 -14.88 -5.06
CA LEU A 38 3.75 -14.40 -6.01
C LEU A 38 3.00 -13.17 -5.47
N LEU A 39 2.61 -13.18 -4.19
CA LEU A 39 1.96 -12.04 -3.54
C LEU A 39 2.87 -10.82 -3.48
N VAL A 40 4.15 -11.01 -3.16
CA VAL A 40 5.17 -9.95 -3.17
C VAL A 40 5.31 -9.35 -4.57
N HIS A 41 5.42 -10.20 -5.59
CA HIS A 41 5.55 -9.76 -6.97
C HIS A 41 4.31 -8.97 -7.42
N PHE A 42 3.12 -9.48 -7.12
CA PHE A 42 1.87 -8.82 -7.45
C PHE A 42 1.72 -7.46 -6.76
N ALA A 43 1.99 -7.39 -5.45
CA ALA A 43 1.95 -6.12 -4.71
C ALA A 43 2.95 -5.10 -5.25
N THR A 44 4.13 -5.56 -5.69
CA THR A 44 5.16 -4.71 -6.29
C THR A 44 4.67 -4.12 -7.62
N LEU A 45 4.15 -4.96 -8.52
CA LEU A 45 3.57 -4.51 -9.79
C LEU A 45 2.40 -3.54 -9.57
N PHE A 46 1.54 -3.86 -8.61
CA PHE A 46 0.41 -3.01 -8.25
C PHE A 46 0.87 -1.64 -7.74
N ALA A 47 1.82 -1.60 -6.80
CA ALA A 47 2.36 -0.34 -6.28
C ALA A 47 2.99 0.51 -7.38
N GLN A 48 3.78 -0.09 -8.27
CA GLN A 48 4.38 0.59 -9.42
C GLN A 48 3.31 1.20 -10.34
N GLN A 49 2.26 0.43 -10.66
CA GLN A 49 1.16 0.89 -11.50
C GLN A 49 0.39 2.03 -10.83
N LEU A 50 0.08 1.90 -9.54
CA LEU A 50 -0.65 2.91 -8.77
C LEU A 50 0.12 4.24 -8.71
N VAL A 51 1.42 4.19 -8.44
CA VAL A 51 2.29 5.38 -8.41
C VAL A 51 2.36 6.04 -9.78
N SER A 52 2.59 5.26 -10.84
CA SER A 52 2.66 5.77 -12.21
C SER A 52 1.39 6.53 -12.59
N LYS A 53 0.21 5.95 -12.35
CA LYS A 53 -1.07 6.57 -12.69
C LYS A 53 -1.41 7.75 -11.78
N SER A 54 -1.01 7.70 -10.51
CA SER A 54 -1.18 8.84 -9.58
C SER A 54 -0.30 10.02 -9.98
N SER A 55 0.88 9.77 -10.54
CA SER A 55 1.76 10.79 -11.10
C SER A 55 1.15 11.47 -12.33
N LEU A 56 0.53 10.68 -13.22
CA LEU A 56 -0.22 11.22 -14.37
C LEU A 56 -1.42 12.07 -13.91
N ALA A 57 -2.18 11.60 -12.92
CA ALA A 57 -3.30 12.34 -12.35
C ALA A 57 -2.85 13.65 -11.69
N ALA A 58 -1.74 13.61 -10.93
CA ALA A 58 -1.11 14.78 -10.33
C ALA A 58 -0.75 15.84 -11.37
N THR A 59 -0.08 15.41 -12.46
CA THR A 59 0.37 16.29 -13.54
C THR A 59 -0.81 16.90 -14.30
N ALA A 60 -1.83 16.11 -14.61
CA ALA A 60 -3.02 16.58 -15.32
C ALA A 60 -3.86 17.58 -14.49
N ARG A 61 -3.86 17.45 -13.15
CA ARG A 61 -4.74 18.23 -12.27
C ARG A 61 -4.10 19.47 -11.63
N ARG A 62 -2.77 19.53 -11.53
CA ARG A 62 -2.04 20.56 -10.74
C ARG A 62 -0.97 21.29 -11.56
N THR A 63 -1.26 21.57 -12.83
CA THR A 63 -0.35 22.28 -13.74
C THR A 63 0.13 23.64 -13.18
N PRO A 64 1.37 24.08 -13.51
CA PRO A 64 2.30 23.53 -14.50
C PRO A 64 3.63 22.97 -13.93
N LYS A 65 3.69 22.55 -12.66
CA LYS A 65 4.95 22.04 -12.05
C LYS A 65 4.91 20.53 -11.79
N PRO A 66 6.07 19.86 -11.75
CA PRO A 66 6.16 18.53 -11.15
C PRO A 66 5.63 18.66 -9.72
N THR A 67 4.45 18.09 -9.49
CA THR A 67 3.78 18.25 -8.21
C THR A 67 3.86 16.92 -7.47
N PRO A 68 4.39 16.88 -6.23
CA PRO A 68 4.46 15.65 -5.44
C PRO A 68 3.09 14.97 -5.38
N ILE A 69 3.03 13.66 -5.63
CA ILE A 69 1.79 12.87 -5.54
C ILE A 69 1.22 13.04 -4.13
N ASN A 70 -0.04 13.47 -4.04
CA ASN A 70 -0.73 13.60 -2.75
C ASN A 70 -1.84 12.55 -2.61
N LEU A 71 -2.45 12.50 -1.42
CA LEU A 71 -3.52 11.55 -1.11
C LEU A 71 -4.71 11.65 -2.08
N ASN A 72 -5.03 12.84 -2.57
CA ASN A 72 -6.16 13.05 -3.50
C ASN A 72 -5.89 12.48 -4.89
N ASP A 73 -4.63 12.41 -5.33
CA ASP A 73 -4.27 11.79 -6.60
C ASP A 73 -4.37 10.26 -6.51
N VAL A 74 -3.89 9.69 -5.41
CA VAL A 74 -3.98 8.25 -5.14
C VAL A 74 -5.45 7.83 -4.98
N ASN A 75 -6.23 8.56 -4.19
CA ASN A 75 -7.68 8.30 -4.02
C ASN A 75 -8.45 8.42 -5.33
N PHE A 76 -8.09 9.38 -6.19
CA PHE A 76 -8.70 9.51 -7.51
C PHE A 76 -8.46 8.25 -8.35
N VAL A 77 -7.22 7.78 -8.43
CA VAL A 77 -6.88 6.57 -9.20
C VAL A 77 -7.55 5.32 -8.61
N LEU A 78 -7.53 5.17 -7.29
CA LEU A 78 -8.15 4.02 -6.61
C LEU A 78 -9.66 3.96 -6.89
N LYS A 79 -10.38 5.08 -6.77
CA LYS A 79 -11.84 5.12 -7.06
C LYS A 79 -12.18 4.77 -8.50
N HIS A 80 -11.32 5.13 -9.46
CA HIS A 80 -11.59 4.91 -10.88
C HIS A 80 -11.20 3.50 -11.36
N GLN A 81 -10.24 2.84 -10.72
CA GLN A 81 -9.73 1.54 -11.16
C GLN A 81 -10.13 0.38 -10.24
N TRP A 82 -10.42 0.69 -8.98
CA TRP A 82 -10.90 -0.25 -7.99
C TRP A 82 -12.11 0.35 -7.29
N PRO A 83 -13.29 0.34 -7.93
CA PRO A 83 -14.51 0.91 -7.34
C PRO A 83 -14.95 0.20 -6.05
N VAL A 84 -14.42 -1.00 -5.78
CA VAL A 84 -14.62 -1.75 -4.52
C VAL A 84 -13.76 -1.19 -3.37
N TYR A 85 -12.77 -0.35 -3.66
CA TYR A 85 -11.94 0.29 -2.64
C TYR A 85 -12.73 1.40 -1.93
N ASP A 86 -13.08 1.15 -0.67
CA ASP A 86 -13.64 2.16 0.23
C ASP A 86 -12.55 2.81 1.09
N SER A 87 -12.20 4.06 0.73
CA SER A 87 -11.24 4.90 1.46
C SER A 87 -11.66 5.24 2.90
N SER A 88 -12.90 4.93 3.29
CA SER A 88 -13.41 5.15 4.66
C SER A 88 -12.60 4.40 5.71
N SER A 89 -12.08 3.22 5.38
CA SER A 89 -11.24 2.40 6.26
C SER A 89 -9.89 3.05 6.58
N TYR A 90 -9.24 3.68 5.59
CA TYR A 90 -7.96 4.38 5.77
C TYR A 90 -8.09 5.61 6.69
N ASN A 91 -9.18 6.38 6.56
CA ASN A 91 -9.46 7.53 7.41
C ASN A 91 -9.74 7.16 8.88
N GLN A 92 -10.18 5.92 9.16
CA GLN A 92 -10.32 5.44 10.53
C GLN A 92 -8.97 5.07 11.15
N THR A 93 -8.02 4.57 10.35
CA THR A 93 -6.67 4.21 10.82
C THR A 93 -5.84 5.46 11.14
N LEU A 94 -5.94 6.53 10.35
CA LEU A 94 -5.26 7.79 10.62
C LEU A 94 -5.70 8.45 11.93
N LYS A 95 -7.01 8.44 12.24
CA LYS A 95 -7.56 9.01 13.48
C LYS A 95 -7.17 8.27 14.76
N LYS A 96 -6.64 7.04 14.66
CA LYS A 96 -6.18 6.25 15.81
C LYS A 96 -4.71 6.46 16.14
N SER A 97 -3.95 7.13 15.26
CA SER A 97 -2.54 7.43 15.46
C SER A 97 -2.27 8.91 15.79
N GLU A 98 -3.32 9.70 15.97
CA GLU A 98 -3.28 11.03 16.62
C GLU A 98 -3.53 10.91 18.12
#